data_AF-A0ABD7EY88-F1
#
_entry.id   AF-A0ABD7EY88-F1
#
_cell.length_a   1.000
_cell.length_b   1.000
_cell.length_c   1.000
_cell.angle_alpha   90.00
_cell.angle_beta   90.00
_cell.angle_gamma   90.00
#
_symmetry.space_group_name_H-M   'P 1'
#
loop_
_entity.id
_entity.type
_entity.pdbx_description
1 polymer ?
#
loop_
_entity_poly.entity_id
_entity_poly.type
_entity_poly.pdbx_seq_one_letter_code
_entity_poly.pdbx_strand_id
1 'polypeptide(L)'
;MLIEKSVEVVTVKVSALFNPKDEQFPHFRLVPLEADRQGYLCLLFYIDRNNFLVLESRIKRYAAVRRLSLLQENAPYTVYEISR
;
A
#
# COMPACT_ATOMS: atom_id res chain seq x y z
N MET A 1 -18.24 21.26 9.70
CA MET A 1 -17.09 20.78 8.93
C MET A 1 -16.51 19.60 9.69
N LEU A 2 -16.70 18.37 9.19
CA LEU A 2 -16.04 17.20 9.76
C LEU A 2 -14.56 17.35 9.40
N ILE A 3 -13.73 17.64 10.40
CA ILE A 3 -12.28 17.61 10.23
C ILE A 3 -11.94 16.12 10.24
N GLU A 4 -11.92 15.48 9.07
CA GLU A 4 -11.41 14.11 8.93
C GLU A 4 -9.96 14.14 9.43
N LYS A 5 -9.76 13.48 10.57
CA LYS A 5 -8.47 13.42 11.24
C LYS A 5 -7.62 12.46 10.42
N SER A 6 -6.88 12.98 9.46
CA SER A 6 -6.08 12.16 8.54
C SER A 6 -5.11 11.27 9.32
N VAL A 7 -5.24 9.95 9.16
CA VAL A 7 -4.33 8.98 9.76
C VAL A 7 -2.94 9.15 9.16
N GLU A 8 -1.92 9.25 10.02
CA GLU A 8 -0.53 9.25 9.57
C GLU A 8 -0.19 7.87 9.00
N VAL A 9 0.16 7.83 7.71
CA VAL A 9 0.49 6.58 7.02
C VAL A 9 1.96 6.25 7.24
N VAL A 10 2.21 5.22 8.06
CA VAL A 10 3.54 4.64 8.23
C VAL A 10 3.70 3.44 7.29
N THR A 11 4.79 3.43 6.50
CA THR A 11 5.11 2.35 5.58
C THR A 11 6.27 1.52 6.09
N VAL A 12 6.15 0.19 6.04
CA VAL A 12 7.25 -0.75 6.32
C VAL A 12 7.98 -1.05 5.01
N LYS A 13 9.24 -0.65 4.92
CA LYS A 13 10.08 -0.92 3.75
C LYS A 13 10.49 -2.39 3.70
N VAL A 14 10.28 -3.03 2.57
CA VAL A 14 10.58 -4.46 2.37
C VAL A 14 11.24 -4.69 1.00
N SER A 15 11.93 -5.82 0.84
CA SER A 15 12.51 -6.21 -0.45
C SER A 15 11.45 -6.70 -1.43
N ALA A 16 11.77 -6.75 -2.73
CA ALA A 16 10.89 -7.30 -3.75
C ALA A 16 10.54 -8.79 -3.53
N LEU A 17 11.40 -9.52 -2.83
CA LEU A 17 11.22 -10.94 -2.49
C LEU A 17 10.48 -11.14 -1.15
N PHE A 18 9.97 -10.07 -0.54
CA PHE A 18 9.26 -10.17 0.72
C PHE A 18 8.00 -11.03 0.60
N ASN A 19 7.98 -12.13 1.36
CA ASN A 19 6.86 -13.05 1.44
C ASN A 19 6.21 -12.97 2.83
N PRO A 20 5.03 -12.35 2.96
CA PRO A 20 4.34 -12.18 4.23
C PRO A 20 3.86 -13.54 4.78
N LYS A 21 3.98 -13.72 6.10
CA LYS A 21 3.38 -14.83 6.85
C LYS A 21 1.87 -14.65 6.95
N ASP A 22 1.17 -15.72 7.29
CA ASP A 22 -0.30 -15.73 7.35
C ASP A 22 -0.85 -14.70 8.37
N GLU A 23 -0.14 -14.46 9.47
CA GLU A 23 -0.47 -13.41 10.46
C GLU A 23 -0.32 -11.97 9.95
N GLN A 24 0.32 -11.76 8.80
CA GLN A 24 0.56 -10.45 8.19
C GLN A 24 -0.51 -10.09 7.15
N PHE A 25 -1.58 -10.88 7.04
CA PHE A 25 -2.74 -10.58 6.22
C PHE A 25 -3.94 -10.14 7.07
N PRO A 26 -4.81 -9.27 6.53
CA PRO A 26 -4.66 -8.59 5.26
C PRO A 26 -3.70 -7.38 5.37
N HIS A 27 -3.17 -6.91 4.24
CA HIS A 27 -2.26 -5.76 4.20
C HIS A 27 -2.32 -5.00 2.87
N PHE A 28 -1.86 -3.75 2.90
CA PHE A 28 -1.60 -2.98 1.70
C PHE A 28 -0.18 -3.20 1.21
N ARG A 29 0.01 -3.15 -0.11
CA ARG A 29 1.33 -3.23 -0.73
C ARG A 29 1.50 -2.16 -1.80
N LEU A 30 2.57 -1.37 -1.68
CA LEU A 30 3.04 -0.43 -2.69
C LEU A 30 4.18 -1.09 -3.48
N VAL A 31 3.95 -1.34 -4.76
CA VAL A 31 4.90 -2.02 -5.65
C VAL A 31 5.40 -1.06 -6.72
N PRO A 32 6.71 -0.82 -6.87
CA PRO A 32 7.23 0.00 -7.95
C PRO A 32 6.98 -0.65 -9.31
N LEU A 33 6.63 0.17 -10.30
CA LEU A 33 6.57 -0.29 -11.69
C LEU A 33 8.00 -0.31 -12.26
N GLU A 34 8.55 -1.50 -12.49
CA GLU A 34 9.95 -1.73 -12.91
C GLU A 34 10.35 -0.94 -14.17
N ALA A 35 9.47 -0.91 -15.18
CA ALA A 35 9.73 -0.20 -16.43
C ALA A 35 9.55 1.33 -16.33
N ASP A 36 9.10 1.85 -15.19
CA ASP A 36 8.72 3.25 -15.06
C ASP A 36 9.83 4.09 -14.41
N ARG A 37 10.49 4.90 -15.24
CA ARG A 37 11.48 5.91 -14.77
C ARG A 37 10.84 7.06 -13.99
N GLN A 38 9.50 7.19 -14.04
CA GLN A 38 8.78 8.30 -13.41
C GLN A 38 8.38 8.02 -11.96
N GLY A 39 8.69 6.83 -11.41
CA GLY A 39 8.48 6.51 -9.99
C GLY A 39 7.01 6.29 -9.61
N TYR A 40 6.20 5.79 -10.54
CA TYR A 40 4.86 5.31 -10.25
C TYR A 40 4.89 3.95 -9.54
N LEU A 41 3.86 3.75 -8.73
CA LEU A 41 3.64 2.55 -7.93
C LEU A 41 2.28 1.94 -8.32
N CYS A 42 2.11 0.66 -8.05
CA CYS A 42 0.82 0.00 -7.96
C CYS A 42 0.45 -0.14 -6.47
N LEU A 43 -0.79 0.19 -6.12
CA LEU A 43 -1.34 -0.01 -4.79
C LEU A 43 -2.26 -1.23 -4.80
N LEU A 44 -1.87 -2.24 -4.02
CA LEU A 44 -2.57 -3.50 -3.88
C LEU A 44 -3.10 -3.66 -2.45
N PHE A 45 -4.18 -4.42 -2.31
CA PHE A 45 -4.69 -4.89 -1.02
C PHE A 45 -4.76 -6.42 -1.05
N TYR A 46 -3.93 -7.06 -0.26
CA TYR A 46 -3.90 -8.51 -0.14
C TYR A 46 -4.84 -8.95 0.99
N ILE A 47 -5.77 -9.84 0.66
CA ILE A 47 -6.70 -10.46 1.61
C ILE A 47 -6.04 -11.68 2.25
N ASP A 48 -5.37 -12.48 1.41
CA ASP A 48 -4.55 -13.62 1.79
C ASP A 48 -3.44 -13.83 0.73
N ARG A 49 -2.74 -14.95 0.79
CA ARG A 49 -1.63 -15.28 -0.10
C ARG A 49 -2.01 -15.36 -1.58
N ASN A 50 -3.25 -15.76 -1.89
CA ASN A 50 -3.72 -16.05 -3.23
C ASN A 50 -4.71 -14.98 -3.74
N ASN A 51 -5.33 -14.22 -2.84
CA ASN A 51 -6.38 -13.26 -3.16
C ASN A 51 -5.92 -11.82 -2.87
N PHE A 52 -5.95 -10.97 -3.88
CA PHE A 52 -5.65 -9.55 -3.76
C PHE A 52 -6.51 -8.70 -4.69
N LEU A 53 -6.65 -7.42 -4.35
CA LEU A 53 -7.30 -6.39 -5.15
C LEU A 53 -6.27 -5.39 -5.65
N VAL A 54 -6.39 -4.99 -6.91
CA VAL A 54 -5.67 -3.85 -7.47
C VAL A 54 -6.50 -2.60 -7.18
N LEU A 55 -6.07 -1.79 -6.20
CA LEU A 55 -6.78 -0.57 -5.86
C LEU A 55 -6.44 0.57 -6.81
N GLU A 56 -5.16 0.68 -7.19
CA GLU A 56 -4.66 1.62 -8.18
C GLU A 56 -3.53 0.96 -8.97
N SER A 57 -3.66 0.90 -10.30
CA SER A 57 -2.65 0.26 -11.16
C SER A 57 -1.42 1.14 -11.39
N ARG A 58 -1.58 2.46 -11.31
CA ARG A 58 -0.50 3.44 -11.53
C ARG A 58 -0.76 4.73 -10.75
N ILE A 59 -0.04 4.92 -9.66
CA ILE A 59 -0.21 6.07 -8.76
C ILE A 59 1.14 6.62 -8.28
N LYS A 60 1.27 7.93 -8.12
CA LYS A 60 2.45 8.56 -7.50
C LYS A 60 2.43 8.32 -5.99
N ARG A 61 3.59 8.16 -5.36
CA ARG A 61 3.71 7.90 -3.92
C ARG A 61 2.89 8.85 -3.04
N TYR A 62 2.92 10.17 -3.29
CA TYR A 62 2.17 11.15 -2.49
C TYR A 62 0.64 10.94 -2.58
N ALA A 63 0.13 10.56 -3.75
CA ALA A 63 -1.29 10.30 -3.95
C ALA A 63 -1.68 8.96 -3.32
N ALA A 64 -0.81 7.95 -3.39
CA ALA A 64 -1.00 6.67 -2.72
C ALA A 64 -1.08 6.84 -1.19
N VAL A 65 -0.20 7.66 -0.60
CA VAL A 65 -0.22 7.99 0.83
C VAL A 65 -1.52 8.69 1.23
N ARG A 66 -2.00 9.68 0.45
CA ARG A 66 -3.30 10.32 0.71
C ARG A 66 -4.47 9.35 0.61
N ARG A 67 -4.43 8.42 -0.33
CA ARG A 67 -5.49 7.40 -0.44
C ARG A 67 -5.44 6.44 0.75
N LEU A 68 -4.25 6.01 1.14
CA LEU A 68 -4.04 5.14 2.28
C LEU A 68 -4.46 5.80 3.60
N SER A 69 -4.26 7.11 3.77
CA SER A 69 -4.72 7.79 5.00
C SER A 69 -6.23 7.69 5.18
N LEU A 70 -6.99 7.79 4.08
CA LEU A 70 -8.45 7.64 4.09
C LEU A 70 -8.86 6.18 4.31
N LEU A 71 -8.20 5.23 3.63
CA LEU A 71 -8.50 3.81 3.80
C LEU A 71 -8.21 3.33 5.22
N GLN A 72 -7.12 3.79 5.84
CA GLN A 72 -6.72 3.39 7.18
C GLN A 72 -7.62 3.90 8.30
N GLU A 73 -8.53 4.85 8.03
CA GLU A 73 -9.57 5.24 8.99
C GLU A 73 -10.49 4.07 9.35
N ASN A 74 -10.73 3.17 8.39
CA ASN A 74 -11.63 2.01 8.56
C ASN A 74 -10.94 0.66 8.34
N ALA A 75 -9.72 0.66 7.80
CA ALA A 75 -8.94 -0.53 7.48
C ALA A 75 -7.48 -0.34 7.93
N PRO A 76 -7.18 -0.40 9.25
CA PRO A 76 -5.87 -0.05 9.83
C PRO A 76 -4.83 -1.17 9.62
N TYR A 77 -4.70 -1.65 8.38
CA TYR A 77 -3.77 -2.70 8.01
C TYR A 77 -2.39 -2.16 7.67
N THR A 78 -1.37 -2.99 7.88
CA THR A 78 0.01 -2.64 7.59
C THR A 78 0.19 -2.27 6.10
N VAL A 79 1.01 -1.25 5.84
CA VAL A 79 1.41 -0.89 4.48
C VAL A 79 2.85 -1.31 4.25
N TYR A 80 3.05 -2.32 3.40
CA TYR A 80 4.37 -2.69 2.93
C TYR A 80 4.72 -1.88 1.67
N GLU A 81 5.86 -1.23 1.67
CA GLU A 81 6.38 -0.51 0.50
C GLU A 81 7.63 -1.22 0.01
N ILE A 82 7.57 -1.76 -1.21
CA ILE A 82 8.71 -2.43 -1.84
C ILE A 82 9.74 -1.36 -2.20
N SER A 83 10.92 -1.46 -1.60
CA SER A 83 12.06 -0.64 -1.98
C SER A 83 12.60 -1.11 -3.33
N ARG A 84 12.96 -0.15 -4.19
CA ARG A 84 13.81 -0.41 -5.36
C ARG A 84 15.21 -0.81 -4.90
#